data_AF-A0A445ESN6-F1
#
_entry.id   AF-A0A445ESN6-F1
#
_cell.length_a   1.000
_cell.length_b   1.000
_cell.length_c   1.000
_cell.angle_alpha   90.00
_cell.angle_beta   90.00
_cell.angle_gamma   90.00
#
_symmetry.space_group_name_H-M   'P 1'
#
loop_
_entity.id
_entity.type
_entity.pdbx_description
1 polymer ?
#
loop_
_entity_poly.entity_id
_entity_poly.type
_entity_poly.pdbx_seq_one_letter_code
_entity_poly.pdbx_strand_id
1 'polypeptide(L)'
;MESVGANPFLEFCSMLLRVCKQIDGQPAGTSLLERIYEGVNVYYNYTGETKCFELDEDPHGLSGWNWQACTEMVMPMSCDPESSMFPPYKFNYSDYEEGCVRNYGVKPRPKWITTEFGGHKIDATLKKFGSNLIFSNGLLDPWSGGSVLQNISESVVALVTEEGAHHLDLRASTQNDPDWLVEQRATEIKLIKGWITEYHQKNKVMFDML
;
A
#
# COMPACT_ATOMS: atom_id res chain seq x y z
N MET A 1 1.41 5.93 -14.72
CA MET A 1 1.68 6.54 -13.40
C MET A 1 2.98 7.34 -13.43
N GLU A 2 3.20 8.17 -14.46
CA GLU A 2 4.49 8.85 -14.72
C GLU A 2 4.41 10.39 -14.68
N SER A 3 3.27 10.99 -14.33
CA SER A 3 3.12 12.46 -14.36
C SER A 3 2.45 13.04 -13.13
N VAL A 4 2.70 12.47 -11.96
CA VAL A 4 2.60 13.23 -10.70
C VAL A 4 4.01 13.78 -10.47
N GLY A 5 4.13 15.08 -10.21
CA GLY A 5 5.37 15.83 -10.27
C GLY A 5 6.51 15.36 -9.35
N ALA A 6 7.59 16.14 -9.33
CA ALA A 6 8.89 15.72 -8.81
C ALA A 6 8.97 15.59 -7.27
N ASN A 7 7.86 15.54 -6.53
CA ASN A 7 7.90 15.46 -5.06
C ASN A 7 6.88 14.47 -4.45
N PRO A 8 7.28 13.21 -4.23
CA PRO A 8 6.36 12.18 -3.79
C PRO A 8 5.81 12.34 -2.37
N PHE A 9 6.56 12.99 -1.48
CA PHE A 9 6.15 13.22 -0.09
C PHE A 9 5.03 14.25 -0.03
N LEU A 10 5.27 15.40 -0.66
CA LEU A 10 4.26 16.44 -0.74
C LEU A 10 3.07 15.99 -1.58
N GLU A 11 3.24 15.18 -2.61
CA GLU A 11 2.16 14.89 -3.55
C GLU A 11 1.07 13.98 -3.02
N PHE A 12 1.33 12.91 -2.26
CA PHE A 12 0.22 12.00 -1.90
C PHE A 12 -0.74 12.59 -0.86
N CYS A 13 -0.23 13.07 0.28
CA CYS A 13 -1.07 13.70 1.30
C CYS A 13 -1.63 15.05 0.82
N SER A 14 -0.88 15.82 0.02
CA SER A 14 -1.43 17.05 -0.56
C SER A 14 -2.45 16.80 -1.65
N MET A 15 -2.44 15.65 -2.32
CA MET A 15 -3.39 15.37 -3.40
C MET A 15 -4.80 15.17 -2.88
N LEU A 16 -5.00 14.44 -1.77
CA LEU A 16 -6.31 14.36 -1.11
C LEU A 16 -6.82 15.75 -0.68
N LEU A 17 -5.96 16.56 -0.06
CA LEU A 17 -6.27 17.94 0.31
C LEU A 17 -6.63 18.80 -0.92
N ARG A 18 -5.90 18.64 -2.03
CA ARG A 18 -6.17 19.36 -3.28
C ARG A 18 -7.50 18.92 -3.90
N VAL A 19 -7.80 17.62 -3.90
CA VAL A 19 -9.08 17.07 -4.39
C VAL A 19 -10.24 17.67 -3.59
N CYS A 20 -10.20 17.59 -2.25
CA CYS A 20 -11.25 18.17 -1.40
C CYS A 20 -11.37 19.69 -1.63
N LYS A 21 -10.24 20.41 -1.72
CA LYS A 21 -10.25 21.84 -1.99
C LYS A 21 -10.90 22.18 -3.34
N GLN A 22 -10.70 21.38 -4.39
CA GLN A 22 -11.35 21.60 -5.68
C GLN A 22 -12.86 21.29 -5.63
N ILE A 23 -13.27 20.25 -4.90
CA ILE A 23 -14.69 19.90 -4.72
C ILE A 23 -15.43 21.01 -3.94
N ASP A 24 -14.87 21.42 -2.81
CA ASP A 24 -15.48 22.37 -1.88
C ASP A 24 -15.41 23.81 -2.40
N GLY A 25 -14.35 24.14 -3.14
CA GLY A 25 -14.07 25.47 -3.67
C GLY A 25 -15.00 25.93 -4.81
N GLN A 26 -15.85 25.05 -5.34
CA GLN A 26 -16.72 25.42 -6.47
C GLN A 26 -17.83 26.41 -6.07
N PRO A 27 -18.21 27.35 -6.95
CA PRO A 27 -19.25 28.34 -6.68
C PRO A 27 -20.59 27.74 -6.24
N ALA A 28 -21.34 28.49 -5.43
CA ALA A 28 -22.71 28.13 -5.08
C ALA A 28 -23.57 27.97 -6.34
N GLY A 29 -24.32 26.87 -6.44
CA GLY A 29 -25.10 26.52 -7.63
C GLY A 29 -24.42 25.54 -8.60
N THR A 30 -23.11 25.27 -8.44
CA THR A 30 -22.41 24.21 -9.19
C THR A 30 -22.98 22.84 -8.83
N SER A 31 -23.27 22.02 -9.84
CA SER A 31 -23.86 20.69 -9.64
C SER A 31 -22.90 19.74 -8.92
N LEU A 32 -23.45 18.68 -8.30
CA LEU A 32 -22.64 17.68 -7.62
C LEU A 32 -21.66 16.98 -8.57
N LEU A 33 -22.08 16.67 -9.79
CA LEU A 33 -21.23 16.00 -10.77
C LEU A 33 -20.09 16.90 -11.25
N GLU A 34 -20.34 18.19 -11.46
CA GLU A 34 -19.28 19.16 -11.79
C GLU A 34 -18.27 19.28 -10.64
N ARG A 35 -18.74 19.32 -9.38
CA ARG A 35 -17.85 19.33 -8.21
C ARG A 35 -16.96 18.10 -8.15
N ILE A 36 -17.54 16.91 -8.37
CA ILE A 36 -16.79 15.64 -8.40
C ILE A 36 -15.80 15.65 -9.57
N TYR A 37 -16.21 16.12 -10.76
CA TYR A 37 -15.34 16.26 -11.92
C TYR A 37 -14.11 17.11 -11.60
N GLU A 38 -14.29 18.28 -10.98
CA GLU A 38 -13.18 19.16 -10.59
C GLU A 38 -12.21 18.50 -9.60
N GLY A 39 -12.73 17.68 -8.67
CA GLY A 39 -11.90 16.87 -7.78
C GLY A 39 -11.09 15.81 -8.53
N VAL A 40 -11.74 15.01 -9.37
CA VAL A 40 -11.12 13.93 -10.17
C VAL A 40 -10.11 14.49 -11.19
N ASN A 41 -10.37 15.68 -11.72
CA ASN A 41 -9.50 16.39 -12.66
C ASN A 41 -8.11 16.69 -12.11
N VAL A 42 -7.96 16.86 -10.78
CA VAL A 42 -6.65 17.00 -10.11
C VAL A 42 -5.74 15.81 -10.41
N TYR A 43 -6.31 14.60 -10.46
CA TYR A 43 -5.55 13.37 -10.69
C TYR A 43 -5.42 13.04 -12.18
N TYR A 44 -6.53 12.99 -12.90
CA TYR A 44 -6.56 12.51 -14.29
C TYR A 44 -6.10 13.55 -15.33
N ASN A 45 -5.97 14.81 -14.93
CA ASN A 45 -5.55 15.90 -15.80
C ASN A 45 -4.61 16.88 -15.10
N TYR A 46 -3.70 16.35 -14.28
CA TYR A 46 -2.76 17.20 -13.54
C TYR A 46 -1.95 18.15 -14.45
N THR A 47 -1.61 17.70 -15.67
CA THR A 47 -0.88 18.50 -16.68
C THR A 47 -1.77 19.47 -17.45
N GLY A 48 -3.09 19.29 -17.45
CA GLY A 48 -4.05 20.06 -18.25
C GLY A 48 -4.13 19.64 -19.73
N GLU A 49 -3.42 18.58 -20.14
CA GLU A 49 -3.33 18.13 -21.52
C GLU A 49 -4.42 17.10 -21.90
N THR A 50 -5.05 16.46 -20.91
CA THR A 50 -6.10 15.45 -21.12
C THR A 50 -7.41 16.12 -21.55
N LYS A 51 -7.95 15.73 -22.70
CA LYS A 51 -9.22 16.25 -23.23
C LYS A 51 -10.45 15.55 -22.67
N CYS A 52 -10.34 14.25 -22.38
CA CYS A 52 -11.40 13.40 -21.82
C CYS A 52 -10.77 12.30 -20.94
N PHE A 53 -11.48 11.83 -19.92
CA PHE A 53 -11.01 10.70 -19.09
C PHE A 53 -11.40 9.39 -19.74
N GLU A 54 -10.39 8.65 -20.21
CA GLU A 54 -10.57 7.27 -20.66
C GLU A 54 -10.53 6.36 -19.43
N LEU A 55 -11.64 5.69 -19.15
CA LEU A 55 -11.82 4.90 -17.92
C LEU A 55 -11.35 3.45 -18.05
N ASP A 56 -11.11 2.97 -19.28
CA ASP A 56 -10.89 1.56 -19.59
C ASP A 56 -9.42 1.20 -19.91
N GLU A 57 -8.53 2.19 -20.00
CA GLU A 57 -7.12 1.94 -20.34
C GLU A 57 -6.20 1.94 -19.10
N ASP A 58 -5.59 0.78 -18.82
CA ASP A 58 -4.38 0.71 -18.02
C ASP A 58 -3.16 0.44 -18.92
N PRO A 59 -2.27 1.44 -19.12
CA PRO A 59 -1.10 1.29 -19.98
C PRO A 59 -0.01 0.36 -19.40
N HIS A 60 -0.13 -0.08 -18.15
CA HIS A 60 0.87 -0.90 -17.45
C HIS A 60 0.57 -2.41 -17.48
N GLY A 61 -0.63 -2.80 -17.92
CA GLY A 61 -1.03 -4.19 -18.08
C GLY A 61 -1.27 -4.92 -16.74
N LEU A 62 -2.52 -5.25 -16.44
CA LEU A 62 -2.92 -5.86 -15.16
C LEU A 62 -3.03 -7.39 -15.20
N SER A 63 -2.69 -8.03 -16.32
CA SER A 63 -2.99 -9.46 -16.53
C SER A 63 -2.31 -10.38 -15.51
N GLY A 64 -1.06 -10.12 -15.17
CA GLY A 64 -0.32 -10.89 -14.16
C GLY A 64 -0.90 -10.73 -12.75
N TRP A 65 -1.18 -9.49 -12.35
CA TRP A 65 -1.80 -9.20 -11.06
C TRP A 65 -3.21 -9.80 -10.94
N ASN A 66 -4.03 -9.65 -11.97
CA ASN A 66 -5.38 -10.20 -12.02
C ASN A 66 -5.36 -11.73 -11.93
N TRP A 67 -4.37 -12.39 -12.54
CA TRP A 67 -4.18 -13.83 -12.38
C TRP A 67 -3.78 -14.20 -10.94
N GLN A 68 -2.88 -13.44 -10.29
CA GLN A 68 -2.51 -13.67 -8.89
C GLN A 68 -3.72 -13.49 -7.96
N ALA A 69 -4.53 -12.45 -8.17
CA ALA A 69 -5.76 -12.22 -7.43
C ALA A 69 -6.74 -13.40 -7.61
N CYS A 70 -6.90 -13.87 -8.85
CA CYS A 70 -7.75 -15.02 -9.17
C CYS A 70 -7.23 -16.38 -8.70
N THR A 71 -6.04 -16.45 -8.10
CA THR A 71 -5.45 -17.70 -7.61
C THR A 71 -5.23 -17.68 -6.11
N GLU A 72 -4.32 -16.83 -5.62
CA GLU A 72 -3.87 -16.86 -4.22
C GLU A 72 -4.14 -15.54 -3.48
N MET A 73 -4.01 -14.40 -4.18
CA MET A 73 -4.18 -13.05 -3.61
C MET A 73 -5.65 -12.63 -3.56
N VAL A 74 -6.50 -13.48 -2.99
CA VAL A 74 -7.93 -13.22 -2.85
C VAL A 74 -8.16 -12.22 -1.71
N MET A 75 -8.37 -10.96 -2.06
CA MET A 75 -8.54 -9.85 -1.11
C MET A 75 -9.98 -9.32 -1.16
N PRO A 76 -10.88 -9.78 -0.27
CA PRO A 76 -12.25 -9.33 -0.26
C PRO A 76 -12.34 -7.87 0.22
N MET A 77 -12.86 -7.00 -0.64
CA MET A 77 -13.10 -5.57 -0.35
C MET A 77 -14.59 -5.26 -0.47
N SER A 78 -15.12 -4.44 0.43
CA SER A 78 -16.52 -4.01 0.43
C SER A 78 -16.61 -2.55 0.85
N CYS A 79 -17.65 -1.86 0.38
CA CYS A 79 -17.95 -0.48 0.73
C CYS A 79 -19.25 -0.45 1.51
N ASP A 80 -19.17 0.00 2.76
CA ASP A 80 -20.30 0.13 3.67
C ASP A 80 -20.72 1.60 3.77
N PRO A 81 -22.02 1.94 3.64
CA PRO A 81 -22.48 3.32 3.57
C PRO A 81 -22.36 4.10 4.89
N GLU A 82 -22.19 3.43 6.03
CA GLU A 82 -22.00 4.10 7.33
C GLU A 82 -20.54 4.45 7.60
N SER A 83 -19.62 3.72 6.98
CA SER A 83 -18.17 3.83 7.21
C SER A 83 -17.36 4.24 5.98
N SER A 84 -18.02 4.46 4.84
CA SER A 84 -17.41 4.84 3.58
C SER A 84 -18.19 5.94 2.86
N MET A 85 -17.48 6.78 2.11
CA MET A 85 -18.08 7.78 1.22
C MET A 85 -18.42 7.23 -0.18
N PHE A 86 -18.13 5.95 -0.45
CA PHE A 86 -18.38 5.32 -1.74
C PHE A 86 -19.76 4.65 -1.81
N PRO A 87 -20.33 4.45 -3.02
CA PRO A 87 -21.54 3.67 -3.19
C PRO A 87 -21.44 2.29 -2.54
N PRO A 88 -22.53 1.77 -1.94
CA PRO A 88 -22.50 0.51 -1.24
C PRO A 88 -22.14 -0.64 -2.19
N TYR A 89 -21.17 -1.45 -1.79
CA TYR A 89 -20.70 -2.60 -2.54
C TYR A 89 -20.37 -3.74 -1.57
N LYS A 90 -20.83 -4.95 -1.87
CA LYS A 90 -20.56 -6.14 -1.06
C LYS A 90 -19.83 -7.17 -1.89
N PHE A 91 -18.69 -7.62 -1.40
CA PHE A 91 -17.94 -8.70 -2.01
C PHE A 91 -18.76 -10.00 -2.05
N ASN A 92 -18.90 -10.59 -3.22
CA ASN A 92 -19.49 -11.91 -3.42
C ASN A 92 -18.43 -12.87 -3.95
N TYR A 93 -18.10 -13.89 -3.16
CA TYR A 93 -17.10 -14.88 -3.55
C TYR A 93 -17.54 -15.73 -4.74
N SER A 94 -18.82 -16.06 -4.87
CA SER A 94 -19.32 -16.86 -6.00
C SER A 94 -19.15 -16.09 -7.32
N ASP A 95 -19.54 -14.83 -7.37
CA ASP A 95 -19.39 -13.98 -8.55
C ASP A 95 -17.90 -13.77 -8.90
N TYR A 96 -17.06 -13.60 -7.87
CA TYR A 96 -15.61 -13.48 -8.02
C TYR A 96 -14.99 -14.75 -8.62
N GLU A 97 -15.34 -15.92 -8.07
CA GLU A 97 -14.87 -17.23 -8.57
C GLU A 97 -15.31 -17.47 -10.02
N GLU A 98 -16.56 -17.20 -10.36
CA GLU A 98 -17.06 -17.33 -11.74
C GLU A 98 -16.30 -16.42 -12.72
N GLY A 99 -16.02 -15.18 -12.31
CA GLY A 99 -15.20 -14.24 -13.08
C GLY A 99 -13.79 -14.78 -13.32
N CYS A 100 -13.15 -15.34 -12.30
CA CYS A 100 -11.81 -15.91 -12.40
C CYS A 100 -11.75 -17.15 -13.31
N VAL A 101 -12.74 -18.04 -13.22
CA VAL A 101 -12.85 -19.19 -14.12
C VAL A 101 -13.04 -18.74 -15.56
N ARG A 102 -13.88 -17.73 -15.79
CA ARG A 102 -14.14 -17.20 -17.14
C ARG A 102 -12.93 -16.54 -17.77
N ASN A 103 -12.20 -15.73 -17.00
CA ASN A 103 -11.11 -14.91 -17.52
C ASN A 103 -9.78 -15.67 -17.61
N TYR A 104 -9.55 -16.64 -16.71
CA TYR A 104 -8.25 -17.28 -16.55
C TYR A 104 -8.31 -18.82 -16.47
N GLY A 105 -9.50 -19.42 -16.42
CA GLY A 105 -9.66 -20.88 -16.28
C GLY A 105 -9.19 -21.43 -14.94
N VAL A 106 -9.04 -20.58 -13.92
CA VAL A 106 -8.56 -20.95 -12.58
C VAL A 106 -9.64 -20.71 -11.52
N LYS A 107 -9.62 -21.55 -10.49
CA LYS A 107 -10.47 -21.40 -9.31
C LYS A 107 -9.65 -20.79 -8.16
N PRO A 108 -10.07 -19.67 -7.55
CA PRO A 108 -9.35 -19.05 -6.44
C PRO A 108 -9.22 -19.98 -5.23
N ARG A 109 -8.13 -19.84 -4.48
CA ARG A 109 -7.84 -20.54 -3.22
C ARG A 109 -7.82 -19.53 -2.06
N PRO A 110 -8.98 -19.06 -1.57
CA PRO A 110 -9.06 -17.89 -0.67
C PRO A 110 -8.38 -18.09 0.69
N LYS A 111 -8.13 -19.33 1.10
CA LYS A 111 -7.47 -19.66 2.37
C LYS A 111 -5.98 -19.99 2.23
N TRP A 112 -5.44 -19.98 1.01
CA TRP A 112 -4.06 -20.41 0.76
C TRP A 112 -3.06 -19.52 1.52
N ILE A 113 -3.09 -18.21 1.29
CA ILE A 113 -2.18 -17.25 1.92
C ILE A 113 -2.29 -17.29 3.46
N THR A 114 -3.50 -17.36 4.00
CA THR A 114 -3.70 -17.40 5.46
C THR A 114 -3.28 -18.73 6.09
N THR A 115 -3.31 -19.83 5.32
CA THR A 115 -2.80 -21.14 5.76
C THR A 115 -1.27 -21.18 5.71
N GLU A 116 -0.68 -20.69 4.61
CA GLU A 116 0.76 -20.77 4.37
C GLU A 116 1.54 -19.79 5.26
N PHE A 117 1.05 -18.56 5.40
CA PHE A 117 1.80 -17.47 6.04
C PHE A 117 1.26 -17.08 7.44
N GLY A 118 0.26 -17.80 7.96
CA GLY A 118 -0.23 -17.66 9.33
C GLY A 118 -1.44 -16.74 9.54
N GLY A 119 -1.84 -15.96 8.51
CA GLY A 119 -3.06 -15.15 8.52
C GLY A 119 -3.20 -14.26 9.77
N HIS A 120 -4.37 -14.30 10.43
CA HIS A 120 -4.62 -13.50 11.64
C HIS A 120 -3.74 -13.85 12.84
N LYS A 121 -3.01 -14.97 12.82
CA LYS A 121 -2.06 -15.38 13.87
C LYS A 121 -0.61 -15.24 13.41
N ILE A 122 -0.35 -14.27 12.52
CA ILE A 122 0.99 -13.98 12.01
C ILE A 122 1.98 -13.67 13.14
N ASP A 123 1.51 -13.07 14.23
CA ASP A 123 2.29 -12.84 15.45
C ASP A 123 2.79 -14.17 16.04
N ALA A 124 1.92 -15.17 16.21
CA ALA A 124 2.28 -16.48 16.75
C ALA A 124 3.23 -17.24 15.83
N THR A 125 3.08 -17.10 14.51
CA THR A 125 3.95 -17.70 13.50
C THR A 125 5.33 -17.04 13.50
N LEU A 126 5.40 -15.71 13.35
CA LEU A 126 6.65 -14.96 13.26
C LEU A 126 7.38 -14.88 14.60
N LYS A 127 6.69 -14.93 15.74
CA LYS A 127 7.37 -14.99 17.05
C LYS A 127 8.20 -16.26 17.23
N LYS A 128 7.85 -17.36 16.57
CA LYS A 128 8.56 -18.64 16.66
C LYS A 128 9.68 -18.78 15.64
N PHE A 129 9.45 -18.33 14.41
CA PHE A 129 10.34 -18.61 13.28
C PHE A 129 10.80 -17.36 12.52
N GLY A 130 10.18 -16.21 12.77
CA GLY A 130 10.53 -14.94 12.15
C GLY A 130 11.70 -14.27 12.85
N SER A 131 12.59 -13.69 12.05
CA SER A 131 13.68 -12.85 12.53
C SER A 131 14.10 -11.90 11.43
N ASN A 132 14.65 -10.74 11.82
CA ASN A 132 15.23 -9.76 10.90
C ASN A 132 14.21 -9.26 9.87
N LEU A 133 13.06 -8.81 10.38
CA LEU A 133 11.97 -8.26 9.57
C LEU A 133 11.60 -6.87 10.10
N ILE A 134 11.40 -5.94 9.16
CA ILE A 134 10.85 -4.62 9.42
C ILE A 134 9.52 -4.53 8.69
N PHE A 135 8.45 -4.25 9.43
CA PHE A 135 7.15 -3.87 8.89
C PHE A 135 7.01 -2.34 8.97
N SER A 136 7.41 -1.63 7.92
CA SER A 136 7.20 -0.18 7.80
C SER A 136 5.78 0.11 7.30
N ASN A 137 5.06 1.00 7.99
CA ASN A 137 3.69 1.37 7.65
C ASN A 137 3.45 2.85 7.90
N GLY A 138 2.78 3.49 6.95
CA GLY A 138 2.20 4.81 7.13
C GLY A 138 0.69 4.72 7.39
N LEU A 139 0.15 5.45 8.37
CA LEU A 139 -1.27 5.35 8.74
C LEU A 139 -2.21 6.07 7.75
N LEU A 140 -1.70 6.84 6.80
CA LEU A 140 -2.48 7.38 5.68
C LEU A 140 -2.56 6.41 4.50
N ASP A 141 -1.83 5.30 4.55
CA ASP A 141 -1.94 4.21 3.60
C ASP A 141 -3.16 3.34 3.92
N PRO A 142 -4.17 3.21 3.03
CA PRO A 142 -5.31 2.32 3.26
C PRO A 142 -4.88 0.84 3.42
N TRP A 143 -3.72 0.44 2.90
CA TRP A 143 -3.19 -0.92 3.07
C TRP A 143 -2.67 -1.21 4.47
N SER A 144 -2.38 -0.17 5.27
CA SER A 144 -1.92 -0.32 6.66
C SER A 144 -2.95 -1.07 7.53
N GLY A 145 -4.24 -0.99 7.19
CA GLY A 145 -5.31 -1.71 7.88
C GLY A 145 -5.21 -3.24 7.78
N GLY A 146 -4.46 -3.77 6.80
CA GLY A 146 -4.19 -5.20 6.64
C GLY A 146 -2.81 -5.64 7.14
N SER A 147 -2.02 -4.74 7.76
CA SER A 147 -0.60 -4.94 8.04
C SER A 147 -0.29 -5.27 9.50
N VAL A 148 1.00 -5.46 9.82
CA VAL A 148 1.52 -5.62 11.17
C VAL A 148 1.95 -4.25 11.71
N LEU A 149 1.24 -3.76 12.74
CA LEU A 149 1.45 -2.41 13.31
C LEU A 149 2.13 -2.42 14.69
N GLN A 150 2.59 -3.57 15.16
CA GLN A 150 3.25 -3.73 16.46
C GLN A 150 4.43 -4.68 16.36
N ASN A 151 5.45 -4.46 17.19
CA ASN A 151 6.58 -5.37 17.30
C ASN A 151 6.11 -6.77 17.71
N ILE A 152 6.54 -7.79 16.98
CA ILE A 152 6.25 -9.20 17.28
C ILE A 152 7.36 -9.81 18.16
N SER A 153 8.61 -9.38 17.95
CA SER A 153 9.79 -9.78 18.73
C SER A 153 10.84 -8.66 18.72
N GLU A 154 12.00 -8.89 19.35
CA GLU A 154 13.13 -7.96 19.31
C GLU A 154 13.70 -7.74 17.89
N SER A 155 13.54 -8.73 16.99
CA SER A 155 14.08 -8.69 15.62
C SER A 155 13.01 -8.65 14.53
N VAL A 156 11.73 -8.73 14.91
CA VAL A 156 10.57 -8.55 14.02
C VAL A 156 9.82 -7.32 14.52
N VAL A 157 10.17 -6.17 13.94
CA VAL A 157 9.76 -4.85 14.42
C VAL A 157 8.79 -4.19 13.44
N ALA A 158 7.90 -3.36 13.96
CA ALA A 158 7.01 -2.50 13.18
C ALA A 158 7.44 -1.03 13.35
N LEU A 159 7.62 -0.34 12.23
CA LEU A 159 7.88 1.10 12.19
C LEU A 159 6.63 1.77 11.64
N VAL A 160 5.86 2.41 12.52
CA VAL A 160 4.56 2.99 12.17
C VAL A 160 4.64 4.51 12.24
N THR A 161 4.21 5.18 11.18
CA THR A 161 4.21 6.65 11.09
C THR A 161 2.81 7.20 10.82
N GLU A 162 2.43 8.27 11.51
CA GLU A 162 1.07 8.83 11.41
C GLU A 162 0.82 9.49 10.05
N GLU A 163 1.82 10.18 9.51
CA GLU A 163 1.70 10.95 8.26
C GLU A 163 2.21 10.19 7.03
N GLY A 164 2.64 8.94 7.20
CA GLY A 164 3.13 8.12 6.11
C GLY A 164 2.03 7.68 5.16
N ALA A 165 2.28 7.80 3.86
CA ALA A 165 1.48 7.19 2.81
C ALA A 165 2.10 5.84 2.38
N HIS A 166 1.63 5.27 1.26
CA HIS A 166 2.05 3.97 0.75
C HIS A 166 3.58 3.90 0.54
N HIS A 167 4.25 3.11 1.40
CA HIS A 167 5.69 2.78 1.41
C HIS A 167 6.64 3.95 1.10
N LEU A 168 6.40 5.10 1.75
CA LEU A 168 7.11 6.35 1.50
C LEU A 168 8.61 6.31 1.87
N ASP A 169 8.94 5.48 2.86
CA ASP A 169 10.29 5.11 3.28
C ASP A 169 11.16 4.61 2.13
N LEU A 170 10.57 3.87 1.18
CA LEU A 170 11.29 3.30 0.03
C LEU A 170 11.54 4.29 -1.11
N ARG A 171 10.94 5.48 -1.08
CA ARG A 171 11.12 6.48 -2.15
C ARG A 171 12.49 7.14 -2.06
N ALA A 172 12.99 7.64 -3.19
CA ALA A 172 14.22 8.42 -3.21
C ALA A 172 14.11 9.63 -2.29
N SER A 173 15.20 9.93 -1.58
CA SER A 173 15.22 11.06 -0.65
C SER A 173 15.14 12.38 -1.41
N THR A 174 14.42 13.34 -0.83
CA THR A 174 14.28 14.70 -1.32
C THR A 174 14.66 15.71 -0.23
N GLN A 175 14.97 16.95 -0.62
CA GLN A 175 15.23 18.04 0.33
C GLN A 175 14.00 18.43 1.17
N ASN A 176 12.81 17.96 0.78
CA ASN A 176 11.53 18.27 1.43
C ASN A 176 10.99 17.10 2.25
N ASP A 177 11.78 16.03 2.44
CA ASP A 177 11.39 14.93 3.31
C ASP A 177 11.25 15.46 4.75
N PRO A 178 10.18 15.13 5.48
CA PRO A 178 10.01 15.55 6.86
C PRO A 178 11.01 14.83 7.75
N ASP A 179 11.32 15.44 8.90
CA ASP A 179 12.27 14.88 9.86
C ASP A 179 11.90 13.45 10.27
N TRP A 180 10.62 13.16 10.48
CA TRP A 180 10.16 11.81 10.85
C TRP A 180 10.50 10.76 9.80
N LEU A 181 10.48 11.10 8.50
CA LEU A 181 10.78 10.17 7.41
C LEU A 181 12.28 9.92 7.32
N VAL A 182 13.08 10.97 7.54
CA VAL A 182 14.54 10.87 7.63
C VAL A 182 14.94 9.98 8.82
N GLU A 183 14.30 10.18 9.98
CA GLU A 183 14.52 9.37 11.18
C GLU A 183 14.08 7.91 11.00
N GLN A 184 12.94 7.66 10.35
CA GLN A 184 12.48 6.31 10.03
C GLN A 184 13.51 5.58 9.16
N ARG A 185 13.96 6.19 8.05
CA ARG A 185 14.98 5.61 7.17
C ARG A 185 16.31 5.38 7.89
N ALA A 186 16.71 6.30 8.76
CA ALA A 186 17.91 6.13 9.58
C ALA A 186 17.79 4.91 10.53
N THR A 187 16.60 4.69 11.07
CA THR A 187 16.28 3.52 11.92
C THR A 187 16.32 2.22 11.12
N GLU A 188 15.71 2.17 9.93
CA GLU A 188 15.76 1.02 9.02
C GLU A 188 17.20 0.66 8.65
N ILE A 189 18.00 1.66 8.23
CA ILE A 189 19.41 1.47 7.90
C ILE A 189 20.20 0.94 9.11
N LYS A 190 19.93 1.46 10.31
CA LYS A 190 20.59 0.99 11.54
C LYS A 190 20.30 -0.48 11.82
N LEU A 191 19.04 -0.91 11.66
CA LEU A 191 18.64 -2.31 11.85
C LEU A 191 19.30 -3.22 10.80
N ILE A 192 19.24 -2.85 9.52
CA ILE A 192 19.86 -3.61 8.42
C ILE A 192 21.38 -3.73 8.60
N LYS A 193 22.05 -2.64 8.96
CA LYS A 193 23.50 -2.66 9.28
C LYS A 193 23.81 -3.56 10.48
N GLY A 194 22.93 -3.58 11.48
CA GLY A 194 22.99 -4.51 12.61
C GLY A 194 23.00 -5.96 12.12
N TRP A 195 22.02 -6.34 11.29
CA TRP A 195 21.92 -7.70 10.74
C TRP A 195 23.16 -8.10 9.91
N ILE A 196 23.67 -7.19 9.07
CA ILE A 196 24.90 -7.43 8.29
C ILE A 196 26.11 -7.63 9.22
N THR A 197 26.21 -6.81 10.26
CA THR A 197 27.31 -6.90 11.23
C THR A 197 27.27 -8.23 12.00
N GLU A 198 26.10 -8.62 12.49
CA GLU A 198 25.90 -9.91 13.18
C GLU A 198 26.24 -11.10 12.29
N TYR A 199 25.86 -11.05 11.01
CA TYR A 199 26.19 -12.08 10.04
C TYR A 199 27.72 -12.25 9.90
N HIS A 200 28.45 -11.15 9.71
CA HIS A 200 29.90 -11.21 9.58
C HIS A 200 30.61 -11.66 10.86
N GLN A 201 30.12 -11.24 12.04
CA GLN A 201 30.69 -11.68 13.31
C GLN A 201 30.52 -13.19 13.52
N LYS A 202 29.31 -13.73 13.29
CA LYS A 202 29.05 -15.17 13.41
C LYS A 202 29.91 -16.00 12.46
N ASN A 203 30.06 -15.56 11.21
CA ASN A 203 30.86 -16.28 10.21
C ASN A 203 32.37 -16.18 10.45
N LYS A 204 32.85 -15.05 10.98
CA LYS A 204 34.26 -14.94 11.39
C LYS A 204 34.58 -15.87 12.55
N VAL A 205 33.70 -15.91 13.56
CA VAL A 205 33.83 -16.82 14.70
C VAL A 205 33.82 -18.28 14.25
N MET A 206 32.97 -18.64 13.27
CA MET A 206 32.99 -19.98 12.67
C MET A 206 34.31 -20.32 11.96
N PHE A 207 34.92 -19.36 11.26
CA PHE A 207 36.20 -19.58 10.57
C PHE A 207 37.37 -19.69 11.56
N ASP A 208 37.36 -18.92 12.64
CA ASP A 208 38.40 -18.97 13.68
C ASP A 208 38.32 -20.23 14.57
N MET A 209 37.23 -21.00 14.49
CA MET A 209 37.03 -22.28 15.21
C MET A 209 37.35 -23.54 14.39
N LEU A 210 37.72 -23.40 13.11
CA LEU A 210 38.15 -24.46 12.21
C LEU A 210 39.69 -24.50 12.09
#